data_AF-A0A4S3LU72-F1
#
_entry.id   AF-A0A4S3LU72-F1
#
_cell.length_a   1.000
_cell.length_b   1.000
_cell.length_c   1.000
_cell.angle_alpha   90.00
_cell.angle_beta   90.00
_cell.angle_gamma   90.00
#
_symmetry.space_group_name_H-M   'P 1'
#
loop_
_entity.id
_entity.type
_entity.pdbx_description
1 polymer ?
#
loop_
_entity_poly.entity_id
_entity_poly.type
_entity_poly.pdbx_seq_one_letter_code
_entity_poly.pdbx_strand_id
1 'polypeptide(L)'
;EKSALLAPYWFDGHCLSARIATQLGFHDTAVAIRDELNFFINRIPVLRHLQFTDLTPFLGEQTHSWLAEDPTSKAVSGVSAAHDDETNSVWQCFSEQGLSPALQRLDALSQQSPGPRQQFYRQYLSAQLLEKAGMATSAHQQYKTLYQHARQITLPDWEPALLEQLEEKITTEQ
;
A
#
# COMPACT_ATOMS: atom_id res chain seq x y z
N GLU A 1 11.05 0.04 22.54
CA GLU A 1 12.35 0.70 22.81
C GLU A 1 13.38 -0.18 23.54
N LYS A 2 13.08 -0.80 24.69
CA LYS A 2 14.09 -1.56 25.47
C LYS A 2 14.86 -2.65 24.70
N SER A 3 14.25 -3.29 23.70
CA SER A 3 14.92 -4.30 22.86
C SER A 3 15.79 -3.71 21.74
N ALA A 4 15.47 -2.51 21.24
CA ALA A 4 16.24 -1.85 20.16
C ALA A 4 17.58 -1.27 20.67
N LEU A 5 17.63 -0.90 21.95
CA LEU A 5 18.87 -0.44 22.60
C LEU A 5 19.91 -1.55 22.79
N LEU A 6 19.49 -2.82 22.74
CA LEU A 6 20.34 -4.00 22.95
C LEU A 6 20.80 -4.62 21.62
N ALA A 7 20.19 -4.24 20.50
CA ALA A 7 20.49 -4.74 19.17
C ALA A 7 20.60 -3.55 18.18
N PRO A 8 21.74 -2.84 18.15
CA PRO A 8 21.90 -1.60 17.38
C PRO A 8 21.71 -1.76 15.86
N TYR A 9 21.69 -2.99 15.35
CA TYR A 9 21.51 -3.30 13.93
C TYR A 9 20.13 -3.90 13.60
N TRP A 10 19.19 -3.93 14.54
CA TRP A 10 17.85 -4.47 14.30
C TRP A 10 16.92 -3.41 13.67
N PHE A 11 17.16 -3.10 12.40
CA PHE A 11 16.45 -2.05 11.68
C PHE A 11 14.94 -2.31 11.54
N ASP A 12 14.53 -3.57 11.48
CA ASP A 12 13.12 -3.96 11.51
C ASP A 12 12.42 -3.49 12.81
N GLY A 13 13.14 -3.44 13.93
CA GLY A 13 12.64 -2.91 15.19
C GLY A 13 12.32 -1.42 15.13
N HIS A 14 13.10 -0.64 14.38
CA HIS A 14 12.84 0.78 14.14
C HIS A 14 11.60 0.97 13.25
N CYS A 15 11.44 0.14 12.21
CA CYS A 15 10.24 0.12 11.38
C CYS A 15 8.97 -0.18 12.20
N LEU A 16 9.02 -1.18 13.08
CA LEU A 16 7.91 -1.49 13.99
C LEU A 16 7.60 -0.32 14.93
N SER A 17 8.63 0.34 15.47
CA SER A 17 8.46 1.50 16.35
C SER A 17 7.78 2.68 15.63
N ALA A 18 8.20 2.96 14.39
CA ALA A 18 7.57 3.98 13.57
C ALA A 18 6.10 3.64 13.24
N ARG A 19 5.80 2.37 12.94
CA ARG A 19 4.43 1.92 12.67
C ARG A 19 3.53 2.07 13.89
N ILE A 20 4.03 1.73 15.09
CA ILE A 20 3.31 1.93 16.35
C ILE A 20 3.09 3.43 16.62
N ALA A 21 4.11 4.27 16.39
CA ALA A 21 3.97 5.72 16.55
C ALA A 21 2.90 6.31 15.62
N THR A 22 2.85 5.86 14.36
CA THR A 22 1.78 6.22 13.41
C THR A 22 0.40 5.79 13.91
N GLN A 23 0.26 4.56 14.42
CA GLN A 23 -1.02 4.07 14.95
C GLN A 23 -1.48 4.82 16.20
N LEU A 24 -0.56 5.37 16.99
CA LEU A 24 -0.84 6.19 18.17
C LEU A 24 -1.08 7.68 17.82
N GLY A 25 -1.02 8.06 16.54
CA GLY A 25 -1.23 9.44 16.07
C GLY A 25 0.02 10.32 16.08
N PHE A 26 1.20 9.77 16.42
CA PHE A 26 2.48 10.50 16.42
C PHE A 26 3.18 10.39 15.07
N HIS A 27 2.59 11.01 14.04
CA HIS A 27 3.09 10.93 12.67
C HIS A 27 4.48 11.58 12.50
N ASP A 28 4.69 12.74 13.12
CA ASP A 28 5.98 13.46 13.07
C ASP A 28 7.12 12.62 13.67
N THR A 29 6.82 11.90 14.76
CA THR A 29 7.79 10.99 15.39
C THR A 29 8.10 9.79 14.52
N ALA A 30 7.10 9.22 13.83
CA ALA A 30 7.32 8.12 12.90
C ALA A 30 8.20 8.54 11.71
N VAL A 31 7.99 9.76 11.18
CA VAL A 31 8.82 10.35 10.12
C VAL A 31 10.24 10.59 10.62
N ALA A 32 10.41 11.18 11.81
CA ALA A 32 11.73 11.42 12.38
C ALA A 32 12.53 10.13 12.60
N ILE A 33 11.90 9.05 13.06
CA ILE A 33 12.54 7.73 13.22
C ILE A 33 13.05 7.22 11.87
N ARG A 34 12.25 7.35 10.81
CA ARG A 34 12.65 6.93 9.46
C ARG A 34 13.82 7.75 8.94
N ASP A 35 13.75 9.08 9.08
CA ASP A 35 14.74 9.98 8.52
C ASP A 35 16.10 9.82 9.20
N GLU A 36 16.13 9.62 10.52
CA GLU A 36 17.35 9.27 11.27
C GLU A 36 17.93 7.92 10.83
N LEU A 37 17.06 6.92 10.59
CA LEU A 37 17.51 5.63 10.09
C LEU A 37 18.09 5.73 8.67
N ASN A 38 17.45 6.49 7.79
CA ASN A 38 17.94 6.78 6.44
C ASN A 38 19.29 7.52 6.48
N PHE A 39 19.43 8.50 7.38
CA PHE A 39 20.71 9.21 7.57
C PHE A 39 21.82 8.26 8.04
N PHE A 40 21.53 7.38 9.00
CA PHE A 40 22.47 6.38 9.48
C PHE A 40 22.92 5.39 8.39
N ILE A 41 21.97 4.89 7.60
CA ILE A 41 22.26 3.97 6.49
C ILE A 41 23.04 4.66 5.38
N ASN A 42 22.70 5.91 5.04
CA ASN A 42 23.43 6.68 4.02
C ASN A 42 24.86 7.00 4.45
N ARG A 43 25.09 7.17 5.75
CA ARG A 43 26.44 7.32 6.31
C ARG A 43 27.28 6.04 6.19
N ILE A 44 26.66 4.87 6.26
CA ILE A 44 27.34 3.57 6.17
C ILE A 44 26.57 2.64 5.20
N PRO A 45 26.75 2.82 3.88
CA PRO A 45 25.94 2.13 2.87
C PRO A 45 26.15 0.61 2.83
N VAL A 46 27.27 0.13 3.39
CA VAL A 46 27.56 -1.31 3.51
C VAL A 46 26.50 -2.03 4.33
N LEU A 47 25.87 -1.35 5.32
CA LEU A 47 24.82 -1.92 6.17
C LEU A 47 23.63 -2.48 5.38
N ARG A 48 23.36 -1.97 4.18
CA ARG A 48 22.26 -2.45 3.31
C ARG A 48 22.45 -3.89 2.83
N HIS A 49 23.69 -4.37 2.80
CA HIS A 49 24.04 -5.67 2.22
C HIS A 49 24.53 -6.67 3.27
N LEU A 50 24.55 -6.28 4.54
CA LEU A 50 24.99 -7.15 5.64
C LEU A 50 23.87 -8.07 6.10
N GLN A 51 24.31 -9.24 6.55
CA GLN A 51 23.45 -10.29 7.09
C GLN A 51 23.95 -10.67 8.48
N PHE A 52 23.02 -11.07 9.35
CA PHE A 52 23.33 -11.65 10.64
C PHE A 52 23.93 -13.05 10.46
N THR A 53 24.48 -13.61 11.55
CA THR A 53 25.14 -14.92 11.53
C THR A 53 24.19 -16.07 11.14
N ASP A 54 22.88 -15.85 11.24
CA ASP A 54 21.81 -16.74 10.81
C ASP A 54 21.38 -16.53 9.34
N LEU A 55 22.12 -15.71 8.57
CA LEU A 55 21.83 -15.30 7.18
C LEU A 55 20.62 -14.38 7.01
N THR A 56 20.01 -13.93 8.11
CA THR A 56 18.92 -12.96 8.04
C THR A 56 19.49 -11.61 7.60
N PRO A 57 18.94 -10.95 6.56
CA PRO A 57 19.42 -9.63 6.17
C PRO A 57 19.16 -8.60 7.27
N PHE A 58 20.07 -7.63 7.41
CA PHE A 58 19.89 -6.53 8.36
C PHE A 58 18.68 -5.67 8.01
N LEU A 59 18.34 -5.60 6.73
CA LEU A 59 17.15 -4.95 6.19
C LEU A 59 16.25 -5.99 5.53
N GLY A 60 15.08 -6.25 6.13
CA GLY A 60 14.03 -7.01 5.46
C GLY A 60 13.47 -6.24 4.26
N GLU A 61 12.90 -6.96 3.28
CA GLU A 61 12.30 -6.32 2.09
C GLU A 61 11.23 -5.28 2.44
N GLN A 62 10.43 -5.56 3.48
CA GLN A 62 9.40 -4.63 3.97
C GLN A 62 10.01 -3.33 4.52
N THR A 63 11.11 -3.43 5.27
CA THR A 63 11.81 -2.26 5.84
C THR A 63 12.57 -1.50 4.76
N HIS A 64 13.09 -2.20 3.75
CA HIS A 64 13.70 -1.57 2.58
C HIS A 64 12.66 -0.75 1.79
N SER A 65 11.46 -1.29 1.58
CA SER A 65 10.35 -0.57 0.93
C SER A 65 9.93 0.66 1.74
N TRP A 66 9.77 0.52 3.05
CA TRP A 66 9.40 1.62 3.94
C TRP A 66 10.43 2.77 3.96
N LEU A 67 11.72 2.45 3.86
CA LEU A 67 12.79 3.46 3.78
C LEU A 67 12.86 4.17 2.42
N ALA A 68 12.40 3.50 1.36
CA ALA A 68 12.34 4.04 -0.01
C ALA A 68 11.07 4.88 -0.26
N GLU A 69 10.09 4.87 0.65
CA GLU A 69 8.92 5.73 0.57
C GLU A 69 9.31 7.20 0.82
N ASP A 70 9.52 7.94 -0.28
CA ASP A 70 9.73 9.39 -0.24
C ASP A 70 8.46 10.12 0.27
N PRO A 71 8.53 10.86 1.39
CA PRO A 71 7.38 11.64 1.86
C PRO A 71 7.01 12.78 0.91
N THR A 72 7.98 13.27 0.12
CA THR A 72 7.85 14.38 -0.85
C THR A 72 7.27 13.94 -2.20
N SER A 73 7.31 12.65 -2.52
CA SER A 73 6.75 12.11 -3.78
C SER A 73 5.24 11.85 -3.71
N LYS A 74 4.59 12.14 -2.57
CA LYS A 74 3.13 12.05 -2.42
C LYS A 74 2.34 12.99 -3.34
N ALA A 75 2.99 13.95 -4.03
CA ALA A 75 2.31 14.87 -4.93
C ALA A 75 2.02 14.28 -6.34
N VAL A 76 2.69 13.20 -6.76
CA VAL A 76 2.51 12.63 -8.12
C VAL A 76 1.88 11.23 -8.10
N SER A 77 1.82 10.57 -6.93
CA SER A 77 1.24 9.22 -6.75
C SER A 77 -0.06 9.19 -5.96
N GLY A 78 -0.84 10.27 -6.01
CA GLY A 78 -2.08 10.44 -5.23
C GLY A 78 -3.15 9.36 -5.44
N VAL A 79 -3.08 8.58 -6.53
CA VAL A 79 -4.01 7.48 -6.79
C VAL A 79 -3.54 6.15 -6.18
N SER A 80 -2.23 5.88 -6.11
CA SER A 80 -1.68 4.63 -5.60
C SER A 80 -1.65 4.60 -4.07
N ALA A 81 -1.14 5.68 -3.45
CA ALA A 81 -1.03 5.76 -1.99
C ALA A 81 -2.40 5.84 -1.30
N ALA A 82 -3.36 6.56 -1.91
CA ALA A 82 -4.73 6.59 -1.41
C ALA A 82 -5.42 5.23 -1.55
N HIS A 83 -5.15 4.49 -2.64
CA HIS A 83 -5.69 3.16 -2.84
C HIS A 83 -5.14 2.14 -1.82
N ASP A 84 -3.85 2.23 -1.50
CA ASP A 84 -3.20 1.35 -0.52
C ASP A 84 -3.68 1.66 0.91
N ASP A 85 -3.87 2.93 1.28
CA ASP A 85 -4.43 3.33 2.57
C ASP A 85 -5.92 2.93 2.71
N GLU A 86 -6.73 3.12 1.66
CA GLU A 86 -8.12 2.66 1.63
C GLU A 86 -8.22 1.15 1.81
N THR A 87 -7.41 0.40 1.05
CA THR A 87 -7.35 -1.07 1.09
C THR A 87 -6.96 -1.56 2.48
N ASN A 88 -5.92 -0.98 3.09
CA ASN A 88 -5.51 -1.31 4.45
C ASN A 88 -6.60 -1.02 5.48
N SER A 89 -7.34 0.08 5.34
CA SER A 89 -8.44 0.42 6.25
C SER A 89 -9.60 -0.60 6.20
N VAL A 90 -9.87 -1.16 5.01
CA VAL A 90 -10.91 -2.19 4.83
C VAL A 90 -10.44 -3.52 5.42
N TRP A 91 -9.18 -3.91 5.22
CA TRP A 91 -8.61 -5.12 5.83
C TRP A 91 -8.55 -5.05 7.36
N GLN A 92 -8.24 -3.89 7.93
CA GLN A 92 -8.31 -3.67 9.37
C GLN A 92 -9.74 -3.84 9.90
N CYS A 93 -10.72 -3.21 9.24
CA CYS A 93 -12.13 -3.35 9.59
C CYS A 93 -12.60 -4.81 9.52
N PHE A 94 -12.14 -5.56 8.51
CA PHE A 94 -12.39 -7.00 8.40
C PHE A 94 -11.84 -7.78 9.59
N SER A 95 -10.60 -7.49 10.01
CA SER A 95 -9.97 -8.19 11.14
C SER A 95 -10.61 -7.88 12.49
N GLU A 96 -11.13 -6.66 12.67
CA GLU A 96 -11.68 -6.20 13.95
C GLU A 96 -13.17 -6.48 14.10
N GLN A 97 -13.94 -6.30 13.03
CA GLN A 97 -15.41 -6.24 13.08
C GLN A 97 -16.08 -7.29 12.18
N GLY A 98 -15.29 -8.00 11.35
CA GLY A 98 -15.76 -9.06 10.47
C GLY A 98 -16.17 -8.59 9.07
N LEU A 99 -16.78 -9.51 8.31
CA LEU A 99 -17.06 -9.33 6.88
C LEU A 99 -18.08 -8.22 6.57
N SER A 100 -19.23 -8.22 7.24
CA SER A 100 -20.32 -7.27 6.96
C SER A 100 -19.91 -5.80 7.09
N PRO A 101 -19.25 -5.35 8.18
CA PRO A 101 -18.81 -3.96 8.30
C PRO A 101 -17.68 -3.60 7.32
N ALA A 102 -16.80 -4.54 6.98
CA ALA A 102 -15.79 -4.32 5.96
C ALA A 102 -16.40 -4.06 4.57
N LEU A 103 -17.45 -4.82 4.21
CA LEU A 103 -18.19 -4.61 2.95
C LEU A 103 -18.95 -3.27 2.94
N GLN A 104 -19.57 -2.88 4.07
CA GLN A 104 -20.22 -1.57 4.19
C GLN A 104 -19.22 -0.41 4.03
N ARG A 105 -18.02 -0.56 4.59
CA ARG A 105 -16.95 0.43 4.44
C ARG A 105 -16.48 0.53 2.98
N LEU A 106 -16.34 -0.61 2.31
CA LEU A 106 -16.00 -0.67 0.88
C LEU A 106 -17.09 -0.01 0.02
N ASP A 107 -18.36 -0.21 0.34
CA ASP A 107 -19.49 0.43 -0.34
C ASP A 107 -19.51 1.96 -0.12
N ALA A 108 -19.24 2.43 1.10
CA ALA A 108 -19.13 3.85 1.41
C ALA A 108 -18.01 4.53 0.60
N LEU A 109 -16.86 3.86 0.47
CA LEU A 109 -15.77 4.32 -0.38
C LEU A 109 -16.18 4.38 -1.86
N SER A 110 -16.96 3.40 -2.34
CA SER A 110 -17.48 3.34 -3.72
C SER A 110 -18.18 4.62 -4.17
N GLN A 111 -18.91 5.26 -3.25
CA GLN A 111 -19.66 6.49 -3.55
C GLN A 111 -18.79 7.75 -3.63
N GLN A 112 -17.60 7.73 -3.03
CA GLN A 112 -16.73 8.91 -2.93
C GLN A 112 -15.79 9.10 -4.13
N SER A 113 -15.57 8.08 -4.95
CA SER A 113 -14.63 8.13 -6.08
C SER A 113 -15.11 7.26 -7.25
N PRO A 114 -15.74 7.85 -8.28
CA PRO A 114 -16.41 7.12 -9.35
C PRO A 114 -15.48 6.81 -10.55
N GLY A 115 -14.22 6.44 -10.32
CA GLY A 115 -13.32 6.05 -11.41
C GLY A 115 -13.50 4.57 -11.80
N PRO A 116 -13.54 4.23 -13.10
CA PRO A 116 -13.75 2.84 -13.57
C PRO A 116 -12.62 1.91 -13.12
N ARG A 117 -11.37 2.38 -13.14
CA ARG A 117 -10.21 1.68 -12.57
C ARG A 117 -10.40 1.38 -11.08
N GLN A 118 -10.77 2.37 -10.28
CA GLN A 118 -10.94 2.21 -8.83
C GLN A 118 -12.10 1.26 -8.50
N GLN A 119 -13.18 1.32 -9.26
CA GLN A 119 -14.31 0.41 -9.12
C GLN A 119 -13.90 -1.06 -9.34
N PHE A 120 -13.08 -1.34 -10.34
CA PHE A 120 -12.58 -2.69 -10.59
C PHE A 120 -11.72 -3.22 -9.45
N TYR A 121 -10.76 -2.42 -8.96
CA TYR A 121 -9.93 -2.84 -7.82
C TYR A 121 -10.75 -3.08 -6.55
N ARG A 122 -11.83 -2.32 -6.33
CA ARG A 122 -12.76 -2.54 -5.22
C ARG A 122 -13.58 -3.82 -5.35
N GLN A 123 -14.02 -4.17 -6.56
CA GLN A 123 -14.67 -5.46 -6.82
C GLN A 123 -13.69 -6.63 -6.63
N TYR A 124 -12.42 -6.45 -6.97
CA TYR A 124 -11.39 -7.43 -6.68
C TYR A 124 -11.16 -7.58 -5.16
N LEU A 125 -11.06 -6.47 -4.44
CA LEU A 125 -10.94 -6.45 -2.98
C LEU A 125 -12.12 -7.15 -2.29
N SER A 126 -13.35 -6.93 -2.75
CA SER A 126 -14.52 -7.59 -2.18
C SER A 126 -14.50 -9.11 -2.39
N ALA A 127 -14.04 -9.58 -3.55
CA ALA A 127 -13.83 -11.00 -3.81
C ALA A 127 -12.77 -11.61 -2.88
N GLN A 128 -11.68 -10.89 -2.60
CA GLN A 128 -10.66 -11.31 -1.63
C GLN A 128 -11.19 -11.39 -0.20
N LEU A 129 -12.03 -10.43 0.22
CA LEU A 129 -12.67 -10.47 1.54
C LEU A 129 -13.60 -11.69 1.68
N LEU A 130 -14.38 -11.98 0.64
CA LEU A 130 -15.27 -13.14 0.61
C LEU A 130 -14.49 -14.46 0.68
N GLU A 131 -13.36 -14.55 -0.01
CA GLU A 131 -12.45 -15.69 0.07
C GLU A 131 -11.90 -15.89 1.49
N LYS A 132 -11.43 -14.81 2.13
CA LYS A 132 -10.93 -14.86 3.51
C LYS A 132 -12.01 -15.17 4.55
N ALA A 133 -13.26 -14.81 4.28
CA ALA A 133 -14.41 -15.17 5.11
C ALA A 133 -14.89 -16.62 4.90
N GLY A 134 -14.27 -17.40 4.00
CA GLY A 134 -14.63 -18.79 3.71
C GLY A 134 -15.70 -18.98 2.64
N MET A 135 -16.13 -17.90 1.95
CA MET A 135 -17.10 -17.93 0.86
C MET A 135 -16.43 -18.15 -0.51
N ALA A 136 -15.63 -19.21 -0.62
CA ALA A 136 -14.76 -19.46 -1.77
C ALA A 136 -15.52 -19.63 -3.11
N THR A 137 -16.72 -20.21 -3.09
CA THR A 137 -17.54 -20.40 -4.30
C THR A 137 -18.01 -19.07 -4.88
N SER A 138 -18.49 -18.16 -4.02
CA SER A 138 -18.91 -16.81 -4.40
C SER A 138 -17.73 -15.97 -4.87
N ALA A 139 -16.60 -16.01 -4.16
CA ALA A 139 -15.37 -15.33 -4.56
C ALA A 139 -14.89 -15.79 -5.95
N HIS A 140 -14.90 -17.10 -6.20
CA HIS A 140 -14.50 -17.67 -7.48
C HIS A 140 -15.41 -17.24 -8.65
N GLN A 141 -16.73 -17.16 -8.40
CA GLN A 141 -17.66 -16.62 -9.40
C GLN A 141 -17.37 -15.16 -9.71
N GLN A 142 -17.10 -14.34 -8.70
CA GLN A 142 -16.74 -12.94 -8.88
C GLN A 142 -15.43 -12.76 -9.64
N TYR A 143 -14.39 -13.55 -9.33
CA TYR A 143 -13.14 -13.53 -10.08
C TYR A 143 -13.33 -13.89 -11.56
N LYS A 144 -14.19 -14.87 -11.87
CA LYS A 144 -14.50 -15.23 -13.27
C LYS A 144 -15.19 -14.08 -14.01
N THR A 145 -16.17 -13.44 -13.39
CA THR A 145 -16.86 -12.29 -13.97
C THR A 145 -15.90 -11.13 -14.19
N LEU A 146 -15.07 -10.81 -13.20
CA LEU A 146 -14.06 -9.76 -13.29
C LEU A 146 -13.06 -10.04 -14.40
N TYR A 147 -12.61 -11.28 -14.55
CA TYR A 147 -11.68 -11.67 -15.61
C TYR A 147 -12.29 -11.51 -17.00
N GLN A 148 -13.56 -11.89 -17.18
CA GLN A 148 -14.27 -11.70 -18.46
C GLN A 148 -14.44 -10.21 -18.78
N HIS A 149 -14.80 -9.41 -17.79
CA HIS A 149 -14.97 -7.97 -17.91
C HIS A 149 -13.64 -7.25 -18.25
N ALA A 150 -12.54 -7.62 -17.56
CA ALA A 150 -11.21 -7.05 -17.79
C ALA A 150 -10.72 -7.25 -19.24
N ARG A 151 -11.15 -8.32 -19.92
CA ARG A 151 -10.79 -8.57 -21.32
C ARG A 151 -11.54 -7.67 -22.31
N GLN A 152 -12.66 -7.09 -21.90
CA GLN A 152 -13.50 -6.26 -22.75
C GLN A 152 -13.23 -4.76 -22.55
N ILE A 153 -12.67 -4.39 -21.39
CA ILE A 153 -12.30 -3.01 -21.09
C ILE A 153 -11.14 -2.56 -21.99
N THR A 154 -11.27 -1.38 -22.57
CA THR A 154 -10.22 -0.72 -23.33
C THR A 154 -9.54 0.37 -22.49
N LEU A 155 -8.29 0.72 -22.85
CA LEU A 155 -7.53 1.75 -22.13
C LEU A 155 -8.27 3.12 -22.02
N PRO A 156 -8.98 3.61 -23.06
CA PRO A 156 -9.78 4.84 -22.95
C PRO A 156 -10.88 4.78 -21.90
N ASP A 157 -11.56 3.64 -21.78
CA ASP A 157 -12.62 3.44 -20.80
C ASP A 157 -12.07 3.24 -19.39
N TRP A 158 -10.81 2.80 -19.29
CA TRP A 158 -10.15 2.45 -18.04
C TRP A 158 -9.44 3.62 -17.37
N GLU A 159 -8.69 4.41 -18.14
CA GLU A 159 -7.87 5.52 -17.65
C GLU A 159 -7.85 6.69 -18.64
N PRO A 160 -8.97 7.42 -18.78
CA PRO A 160 -9.08 8.51 -19.75
C PRO A 160 -8.10 9.65 -19.45
N ALA A 161 -7.81 9.92 -18.17
CA ALA A 161 -6.85 10.95 -17.76
C ALA A 161 -5.44 10.72 -18.32
N LEU A 162 -5.02 9.46 -18.50
CA LEU A 162 -3.73 9.15 -19.11
C LEU A 162 -3.72 9.51 -20.60
N LEU A 163 -4.84 9.31 -21.30
CA LEU A 163 -4.97 9.71 -22.71
C LEU A 163 -4.95 11.22 -22.86
N GLU A 164 -5.66 11.96 -22.00
CA GLU A 164 -5.65 13.42 -22.00
C GLU A 164 -4.21 13.97 -21.80
N GLN A 165 -3.45 13.38 -20.88
CA GLN A 165 -2.04 13.74 -20.67
C GLN A 165 -1.16 13.44 -21.89
N LEU A 166 -1.42 12.33 -22.59
CA LEU A 166 -0.69 11.98 -23.81
C LEU A 166 -1.02 12.96 -24.95
N GLU A 167 -2.30 13.33 -25.10
CA GLU A 167 -2.75 14.33 -26.08
C GLU A 167 -2.12 15.72 -25.83
N GLU A 168 -2.04 16.15 -24.57
CA GLU A 168 -1.37 17.41 -24.20
C GLU A 168 0.12 17.42 -24.59
N LYS A 169 0.82 16.29 -24.42
CA LYS A 169 2.24 16.19 -24.77
C LYS A 169 2.47 16.17 -26.28
N ILE A 170 1.61 15.50 -27.04
CA ILE A 170 1.69 15.46 -28.51
C ILE A 170 1.41 16.84 -29.11
N THR A 171 0.45 17.59 -28.54
CA THR A 171 0.07 18.93 -29.04
C THR A 171 1.06 20.02 -28.65
N THR A 172 1.85 19.85 -27.58
CA THR A 172 2.93 20.79 -27.23
C THR A 172 4.21 20.61 -28.04
N GLU A 173 4.33 19.51 -28.80
CA GLU A 173 5.46 19.26 -29.72
C GLU A 173 5.21 19.74 -31.17
N GLN A 174 4.06 20.37 -31.46
CA GLN A 174 3.77 21.05 -32.75
C GLN A 174 3.84 22.56 -32.61
#